data_AF-A0A4Q3VRB9-F1
#
_entry.id   AF-A0A4Q3VRB9-F1
#
_cell.length_a   1.000
_cell.length_b   1.000
_cell.length_c   1.000
_cell.angle_alpha   90.00
_cell.angle_beta   90.00
_cell.angle_gamma   90.00
#
_symmetry.space_group_name_H-M   'P 1'
#
loop_
_entity.id
_entity.type
_entity.pdbx_description
1 polymer ?
#
loop_
_entity_poly.entity_id
_entity_poly.type
_entity_poly.pdbx_seq_one_letter_code
_entity_poly.pdbx_strand_id
1 'polypeptide(L)'
;MKIITGVLLISFFVLACSVSVGKRSQQKAGVFLSAEDSLRLLYSLSPDKWPAPFIDSSVRWQELGIVPESPLKPYLDSLQGQILLGKTLFFDQRLSGSNQIACASCHLPELSW
;
A
#
# COMPACT_ATOMS: atom_id res chain seq x y z
N MET A 1 6.99 -2.58 -72.27
CA MET A 1 8.14 -2.90 -71.38
C MET A 1 8.34 -1.87 -70.24
N LYS A 2 8.10 -0.57 -70.45
CA LYS A 2 8.29 0.48 -69.41
C LYS A 2 7.34 0.42 -68.19
N ILE A 3 6.14 -0.16 -68.35
CA ILE A 3 5.12 -0.22 -67.29
C ILE A 3 5.39 -1.38 -66.31
N ILE A 4 5.91 -2.51 -66.82
CA ILE A 4 6.21 -3.71 -66.02
C ILE A 4 7.42 -3.46 -65.11
N THR A 5 8.41 -2.71 -65.57
CA THR A 5 9.56 -2.28 -64.75
C THR A 5 9.17 -1.34 -63.62
N GLY A 6 8.16 -0.48 -63.82
CA GLY A 6 7.65 0.41 -62.77
C GLY A 6 6.91 -0.34 -61.67
N VAL A 7 6.09 -1.32 -62.01
CA VAL A 7 5.34 -2.14 -61.04
C VAL A 7 6.28 -3.05 -60.23
N LEU A 8 7.33 -3.61 -60.86
CA LEU A 8 8.33 -4.41 -60.16
C LEU A 8 9.17 -3.58 -59.18
N LEU A 9 9.54 -2.34 -59.53
CA LEU A 9 10.28 -1.44 -58.64
C LEU A 9 9.45 -1.00 -57.43
N ILE A 10 8.15 -0.71 -57.62
CA ILE A 10 7.24 -0.36 -56.52
C ILE A 10 7.00 -1.57 -55.60
N SER A 11 6.81 -2.77 -56.17
CA SER A 11 6.66 -4.01 -55.39
C SER A 11 7.92 -4.32 -54.56
N PHE A 12 9.11 -4.13 -55.13
CA PHE A 12 10.38 -4.31 -54.42
C PHE A 12 10.57 -3.28 -53.28
N PHE A 13 10.12 -2.04 -53.50
CA PHE A 13 10.19 -0.97 -52.48
C PHE A 13 9.25 -1.23 -51.30
N VAL A 14 8.02 -1.70 -51.55
CA VAL A 14 7.04 -2.05 -50.50
C VAL A 14 7.49 -3.28 -49.70
N LEU A 15 8.13 -4.26 -50.36
CA LEU A 15 8.70 -5.42 -49.69
C LEU A 15 9.90 -5.04 -48.82
N ALA A 16 10.76 -4.11 -49.28
CA ALA A 16 11.91 -3.62 -48.53
C ALA A 16 11.53 -2.80 -47.27
N CYS A 17 10.45 -2.00 -47.34
CA CYS A 17 9.95 -1.25 -46.18
C CYS A 17 9.37 -2.16 -45.08
N SER A 18 8.86 -3.35 -45.44
CA SER A 18 8.23 -4.27 -44.48
C SER A 18 9.25 -5.02 -43.60
N VAL A 19 10.51 -5.14 -44.04
CA VAL A 19 11.55 -5.91 -43.31
C VAL A 19 12.23 -5.09 -42.21
N SER A 20 12.10 -3.76 -42.19
CA SER A 20 12.77 -2.91 -41.19
C SER A 20 12.00 -2.72 -39.87
N VAL A 21 10.79 -3.28 -39.72
CA VAL A 21 9.98 -3.22 -38.47
C VAL A 21 10.27 -4.41 -37.53
N GLY A 22 11.43 -5.06 -37.69
CA GLY A 22 11.70 -6.37 -37.10
C GLY A 22 12.92 -6.45 -36.19
N LYS A 23 13.23 -5.45 -35.35
CA LYS A 23 14.19 -5.58 -34.24
C LYS A 23 14.04 -4.44 -33.21
N ARG A 24 12.82 -4.21 -32.71
CA ARG A 24 12.67 -3.47 -31.45
C ARG A 24 13.14 -4.43 -30.36
N SER A 25 14.42 -4.32 -30.00
CA SER A 25 15.00 -4.97 -28.83
C SER A 25 14.01 -4.82 -27.69
N GLN A 26 13.47 -5.96 -27.24
CA GLN A 26 12.76 -6.06 -25.97
C GLN A 26 13.80 -5.77 -24.90
N GLN A 27 14.15 -4.50 -24.75
CA GLN A 27 14.84 -4.00 -23.60
C GLN A 27 13.83 -4.23 -22.48
N LYS A 28 13.96 -5.36 -21.77
CA LYS A 28 13.22 -5.60 -20.53
C LYS A 28 13.35 -4.29 -19.77
N ALA A 29 12.24 -3.58 -19.61
CA ALA A 29 12.18 -2.44 -18.73
C ALA A 29 12.52 -3.02 -17.36
N GLY A 30 13.79 -2.90 -16.97
CA GLY A 30 14.19 -3.17 -15.61
C GLY A 30 13.36 -2.22 -14.78
N VAL A 31 12.46 -2.77 -13.98
CA VAL A 31 11.68 -1.98 -13.02
C VAL A 31 12.72 -1.29 -12.14
N PHE A 32 12.91 0.01 -12.34
CA PHE A 32 13.71 0.83 -11.45
C PHE A 32 12.87 0.99 -10.19
N LEU A 33 13.04 0.06 -9.25
CA LEU A 33 12.41 0.13 -7.93
C LEU A 33 12.98 1.35 -7.23
N SER A 34 12.11 2.24 -6.75
CA SER A 34 12.55 3.29 -5.84
C SER A 34 13.06 2.68 -4.52
N ALA A 35 13.74 3.46 -3.71
CA ALA A 35 14.15 3.00 -2.38
C ALA A 35 12.93 2.58 -1.53
N GLU A 36 11.82 3.29 -1.68
CA GLU A 36 10.54 3.01 -1.03
C GLU A 36 9.92 1.70 -1.54
N ASP A 37 9.93 1.48 -2.85
CA ASP A 37 9.46 0.21 -3.45
C ASP A 37 10.30 -0.98 -2.95
N SER A 38 11.59 -0.76 -2.73
CA SER A 38 12.51 -1.77 -2.20
C SER A 38 12.22 -2.09 -0.73
N LEU A 39 11.90 -1.08 0.10
CA LEU A 39 11.50 -1.28 1.49
C LEU A 39 10.15 -1.98 1.60
N ARG A 40 9.16 -1.57 0.80
CA ARG A 40 7.85 -2.23 0.79
C ARG A 40 7.96 -3.70 0.43
N LEU A 41 8.81 -4.03 -0.55
CA LEU A 41 9.10 -5.42 -0.90
C LEU A 41 9.71 -6.19 0.28
N LEU A 42 10.75 -5.66 0.92
CA LEU A 42 11.41 -6.30 2.06
C LEU A 42 10.47 -6.54 3.25
N TYR A 43 9.67 -5.55 3.63
CA TYR A 43 8.75 -5.66 4.78
C TYR A 43 7.44 -6.41 4.47
N SER A 44 7.20 -6.76 3.21
CA SER A 44 6.13 -7.69 2.84
C SER A 44 6.49 -9.17 3.02
N LEU A 45 7.76 -9.48 3.28
CA LEU A 45 8.23 -10.83 3.59
C LEU A 45 7.96 -11.18 5.07
N SER A 46 8.25 -12.41 5.46
CA SER A 46 8.16 -12.83 6.86
C SER A 46 9.08 -11.98 7.76
N PRO A 47 8.71 -11.74 9.03
CA PRO A 47 9.53 -10.96 9.96
C PRO A 47 10.99 -11.41 10.07
N ASP A 48 11.26 -12.71 9.95
CA ASP A 48 12.63 -13.26 9.96
C ASP A 48 13.52 -12.80 8.78
N LYS A 49 12.94 -12.13 7.79
CA LYS A 49 13.61 -11.58 6.60
C LYS A 49 13.71 -10.06 6.63
N TRP A 50 13.18 -9.40 7.66
CA TRP A 50 13.27 -7.96 7.77
C TRP A 50 14.69 -7.52 8.10
N PRO A 51 15.11 -6.31 7.67
CA PRO A 51 16.37 -5.73 8.09
C PRO A 51 16.44 -5.62 9.62
N ALA A 52 17.62 -5.88 10.19
CA ALA A 52 17.82 -5.71 11.63
C ALA A 52 17.57 -4.24 12.03
N PRO A 53 16.77 -3.97 13.08
CA PRO A 53 16.52 -2.62 13.52
C PRO A 53 17.75 -2.05 14.23
N PHE A 54 17.87 -0.72 14.19
CA PHE A 54 18.83 0.00 15.00
C PHE A 54 18.23 0.22 16.40
N ILE A 55 18.82 -0.42 17.42
CA ILE A 55 18.31 -0.43 18.80
C ILE A 55 19.37 0.06 19.77
N ASP A 56 18.99 0.94 20.69
CA ASP A 56 19.85 1.39 21.78
C ASP A 56 20.19 0.24 22.74
N SER A 57 21.42 0.22 23.23
CA SER A 57 21.96 -0.86 24.07
C SER A 57 21.17 -1.19 25.35
N SER A 58 20.36 -0.26 25.87
CA SER A 58 19.55 -0.46 27.08
C SER A 58 18.16 -1.07 26.82
N VAL A 59 17.75 -1.24 25.56
CA VAL A 59 16.39 -1.67 25.21
C VAL A 59 16.35 -3.19 25.05
N ARG A 60 15.45 -3.85 25.80
CA ARG A 60 15.09 -5.25 25.53
C ARG A 60 14.20 -5.30 24.30
N TRP A 61 14.78 -5.65 23.17
CA TRP A 61 14.09 -5.68 21.89
C TRP A 61 13.26 -6.95 21.69
N GLN A 62 12.08 -6.78 21.11
CA GLN A 62 11.19 -7.83 20.62
C GLN A 62 10.62 -7.37 19.27
N GLU A 63 10.64 -8.25 18.28
CA GLU A 63 10.09 -7.95 16.95
C GLU A 63 8.57 -7.73 16.99
N LEU A 64 8.06 -6.93 16.04
CA LEU A 64 6.63 -6.79 15.81
C LEU A 64 6.01 -8.14 15.51
N GLY A 65 4.95 -8.46 16.23
CA GLY A 65 4.24 -9.72 16.10
C GLY A 65 2.74 -9.52 16.17
N ILE A 66 2.05 -10.64 16.38
CA ILE A 66 0.61 -10.64 16.60
C ILE A 66 0.31 -9.75 17.81
N VAL A 67 -0.64 -8.83 17.63
CA VAL A 67 -1.12 -7.99 18.71
C VAL A 67 -1.62 -8.90 19.84
N PRO A 68 -1.06 -8.80 21.06
CA PRO A 68 -1.48 -9.66 22.15
C PRO A 68 -2.95 -9.41 22.51
N GLU A 69 -3.59 -10.39 23.14
CA GLU A 69 -4.95 -10.20 23.63
C GLU A 69 -5.02 -9.06 24.64
N SER A 70 -6.12 -8.31 24.61
CA SER A 70 -6.35 -7.24 25.58
C SER A 70 -6.33 -7.80 27.00
N PRO A 71 -5.64 -7.13 27.95
CA PRO A 71 -5.65 -7.53 29.36
C PRO A 71 -7.07 -7.44 29.96
N LEU A 72 -7.99 -6.73 29.30
CA LEU A 72 -9.38 -6.60 29.72
C LEU A 72 -10.27 -7.75 29.24
N LYS A 73 -9.78 -8.65 28.38
CA LYS A 73 -10.57 -9.76 27.81
C LYS A 73 -11.32 -10.59 28.88
N PRO A 74 -10.73 -10.94 30.04
CA PRO A 74 -11.44 -11.71 31.06
C PRO A 74 -12.64 -10.97 31.69
N TYR A 75 -12.74 -9.66 31.52
CA TYR A 75 -13.72 -8.81 32.18
C TYR A 75 -14.79 -8.25 31.22
N LEU A 76 -14.76 -8.62 29.93
CA LEU A 76 -15.63 -8.03 28.90
C LEU A 76 -17.12 -8.11 29.26
N ASP A 77 -17.57 -9.23 29.83
CA ASP A 77 -18.97 -9.41 30.23
C ASP A 77 -19.37 -8.38 31.30
N SER A 78 -18.51 -8.17 32.31
CA SER A 78 -18.75 -7.19 33.37
C SER A 78 -18.64 -5.74 32.89
N LEU A 79 -17.86 -5.51 31.83
CA LEU A 79 -17.59 -4.18 31.28
C LEU A 79 -18.60 -3.75 30.21
N GLN A 80 -19.50 -4.63 29.77
CA GLN A 80 -20.40 -4.35 28.65
C GLN A 80 -21.22 -3.06 28.84
N GLY A 81 -21.71 -2.82 30.06
CA GLY A 81 -22.42 -1.59 30.40
C GLY A 81 -21.55 -0.33 30.31
N GLN A 82 -20.29 -0.42 30.77
CA GLN A 82 -19.34 0.70 30.68
C GLN A 82 -18.92 0.97 29.25
N ILE A 83 -18.71 -0.08 28.45
CA ILE A 83 -18.38 0.03 27.02
C ILE A 83 -19.53 0.70 26.28
N LEU A 84 -20.78 0.29 26.53
CA LEU A 84 -21.94 0.89 25.89
C LEU A 84 -22.10 2.36 26.28
N LEU A 85 -21.99 2.68 27.58
CA LEU A 85 -22.03 4.06 28.06
C LEU A 85 -20.92 4.90 27.41
N GLY A 86 -19.67 4.42 27.44
CA GLY A 86 -18.54 5.10 26.83
C GLY A 86 -18.73 5.36 25.34
N LYS A 87 -19.27 4.37 24.60
CA LYS A 87 -19.64 4.53 23.19
C LYS A 87 -20.69 5.62 23.01
N THR A 88 -21.74 5.65 23.82
CA THR A 88 -22.75 6.72 23.74
C THR A 88 -22.14 8.10 24.00
N LEU A 89 -21.32 8.22 25.06
CA LEU A 89 -20.69 9.48 25.44
C LEU A 89 -19.68 9.98 24.41
N PHE A 90 -18.98 9.09 23.70
CA PHE A 90 -18.02 9.44 22.66
C PHE A 90 -18.63 10.31 21.54
N PHE A 91 -19.93 10.14 21.27
CA PHE A 91 -20.68 10.90 20.27
C PHE A 91 -21.56 12.01 20.88
N ASP A 92 -21.54 12.22 22.20
CA ASP A 92 -22.40 13.18 22.88
C ASP A 92 -21.76 14.57 22.95
N GLN A 93 -22.28 15.52 22.18
CA GLN A 93 -21.78 16.89 22.13
C GLN A 93 -22.02 17.68 23.43
N ARG A 94 -22.98 17.24 24.26
CA ARG A 94 -23.32 17.90 25.54
C ARG A 94 -22.19 17.83 26.56
N LEU A 95 -21.18 16.98 26.32
CA LEU A 95 -19.98 16.91 27.15
C LEU A 95 -19.00 18.06 26.90
N SER A 96 -19.13 18.78 25.77
CA SER A 96 -18.35 20.00 25.54
C SER A 96 -18.99 21.21 26.22
N GLY A 97 -18.16 22.15 26.70
CA GLY A 97 -18.65 23.40 27.28
C GLY A 97 -19.48 24.26 26.31
N SER A 98 -19.36 24.04 24.99
CA SER A 98 -20.13 24.73 23.96
C SER A 98 -21.36 23.97 23.46
N ASN A 99 -21.60 22.73 23.94
CA ASN A 99 -22.62 21.80 23.45
C ASN A 99 -22.59 21.51 21.94
N GLN A 100 -21.44 21.71 21.28
CA GLN A 100 -21.31 21.58 19.81
C GLN A 100 -20.26 20.55 19.38
N ILE A 101 -19.40 20.09 20.30
CA ILE A 101 -18.24 19.25 19.97
C ILE A 101 -18.32 17.96 20.81
N ALA A 102 -18.10 16.81 20.17
CA ALA A 102 -17.93 15.51 20.84
C ALA A 102 -16.51 14.99 20.60
N CYS A 103 -16.13 13.89 21.24
CA CYS A 103 -14.87 13.21 20.93
C CYS A 103 -14.81 12.81 19.44
N ALA A 104 -15.93 12.28 18.93
CA ALA A 104 -16.08 11.89 17.53
C ALA A 104 -15.94 13.05 16.52
N SER A 105 -16.04 14.32 16.95
CA SER A 105 -15.86 15.46 16.04
C SER A 105 -14.45 15.54 15.46
N CYS A 106 -13.45 15.00 16.15
CA CYS A 106 -12.07 14.91 15.66
C CYS A 106 -11.61 13.47 15.43
N HIS A 107 -12.27 12.50 16.06
CA HIS A 107 -11.87 11.09 16.09
C HIS A 107 -12.93 10.25 15.38
N LEU A 108 -12.94 10.32 14.04
CA LEU A 108 -13.94 9.68 13.18
C LEU A 108 -13.60 8.21 12.93
N PRO A 109 -14.43 7.26 13.38
CA PRO A 109 -14.16 5.83 13.18
C PRO A 109 -14.08 5.43 11.71
N GLU A 110 -14.84 6.10 10.82
CA GLU A 110 -14.77 5.83 9.37
C GLU A 110 -13.42 6.21 8.73
N LEU A 111 -12.63 7.05 9.40
CA LEU A 111 -11.28 7.43 8.98
C LEU A 111 -10.19 6.58 9.64
N SER A 112 -10.57 5.46 10.26
CA SER A 112 -9.66 4.57 11.00
C SER A 112 -8.95 5.26 12.16
N TRP A 113 -9.68 6.13 12.86
CA TRP A 113 -9.28 6.68 14.16
C TRP A 113 -9.96 5.95 15.32
#